data_AF-A0A5C7ZF35-F1
#
_entry.id   AF-A0A5C7ZF35-F1
#
_cell.length_a   1.000
_cell.length_b   1.000
_cell.length_c   1.000
_cell.angle_alpha   90.00
_cell.angle_beta   90.00
_cell.angle_gamma   90.00
#
_symmetry.space_group_name_H-M   'P 1'
#
loop_
_entity.id
_entity.type
_entity.pdbx_description
1 polymer ?
#
loop_
_entity_poly.entity_id
_entity_poly.type
_entity_poly.pdbx_seq_one_letter_code
_entity_poly.pdbx_strand_id
1 'polypeptide(L)'
;MKRALIILAVLLIAAITPFVPQFLDYVVVSMRKTGVVIDDETGKPMPNVIVIAAASHSSAGLLVVPGGTNPLYRVVTQTDSHGRFEIPASWSRFHLALPHQNPRYDWVITVFHVGYAVVGDRPDQELLHAGYSTYENPSLTDMPGHSFRFTHIEVDPIRMYKPTLGLKEAAIYYSRVRRTGGRSPNSKEPLDEAMRRQGYNLFAPWVCGLDPNMEIGSPPRGSILQFALDELKSIEKIAEQSVKEGFPHSEFAPSTKAGMVCAILTDGRNTP
;
A
#
# COMPACT_ATOMS: atom_id res chain seq x y z
N MET A 1 23.14 51.65 -4.64
CA MET A 1 22.78 50.42 -5.38
C MET A 1 23.34 49.14 -4.76
N LYS A 2 24.67 48.98 -4.54
CA LYS A 2 25.26 47.76 -3.95
C LYS A 2 24.63 47.31 -2.62
N ARG A 3 24.40 48.23 -1.68
CA ARG A 3 23.76 47.91 -0.37
C ARG A 3 22.30 47.46 -0.50
N ALA A 4 21.54 48.05 -1.42
CA ALA A 4 20.15 47.65 -1.68
C ALA A 4 20.06 46.26 -2.32
N LEU A 5 20.97 45.94 -3.25
CA LEU A 5 21.09 44.60 -3.85
C LEU A 5 21.45 43.53 -2.82
N ILE A 6 22.35 43.84 -1.88
CA ILE A 6 22.72 42.92 -0.79
C ILE A 6 21.52 42.67 0.12
N ILE A 7 20.78 43.71 0.53
CA ILE A 7 19.58 43.56 1.38
C ILE A 7 18.52 42.73 0.66
N LEU A 8 18.28 42.99 -0.62
CA LEU A 8 17.33 42.22 -1.43
C LEU A 8 17.76 40.75 -1.53
N ALA A 9 19.04 40.47 -1.76
CA ALA A 9 19.56 39.11 -1.81
C ALA A 9 19.40 38.39 -0.47
N VAL A 10 19.67 39.06 0.66
CA VAL A 10 19.49 38.49 2.00
C VAL A 10 18.01 38.18 2.27
N LEU A 11 17.10 39.09 1.94
CA LEU A 11 15.65 38.87 2.08
C LEU A 11 15.18 37.70 1.21
N LEU A 12 15.69 37.59 -0.02
CA LEU A 12 15.35 36.52 -0.94
C LEU A 12 15.87 35.15 -0.45
N ILE A 13 17.11 35.09 0.04
CA ILE A 13 17.67 33.87 0.65
C ILE A 13 16.88 33.49 1.90
N ALA A 14 16.58 34.45 2.78
CA ALA A 14 15.77 34.21 3.99
C ALA A 14 14.36 33.72 3.66
N ALA A 15 13.78 34.19 2.55
CA ALA A 15 12.47 33.75 2.08
C ALA A 15 12.51 32.33 1.48
N ILE A 16 13.59 31.92 0.79
CA ILE A 16 13.69 30.62 0.11
C ILE A 16 14.18 29.51 1.07
N THR A 17 15.10 29.82 1.98
CA THR A 17 15.75 28.85 2.87
C THR A 17 14.78 27.94 3.63
N PRO A 18 13.64 28.42 4.16
CA PRO A 18 12.63 27.58 4.83
C PRO A 18 11.98 26.53 3.93
N PHE A 19 12.00 26.73 2.60
CA PHE A 19 11.40 25.80 1.63
C PHE A 19 12.40 24.77 1.10
N VAL A 20 13.71 24.94 1.33
CA VAL A 20 14.76 24.04 0.80
C VAL A 20 14.52 22.56 1.14
N PRO A 21 14.13 22.17 2.38
CA PRO A 21 13.83 20.78 2.68
C PRO A 21 12.69 20.21 1.83
N GLN A 22 11.61 20.99 1.64
CA GLN A 22 10.46 20.57 0.81
C GLN A 22 10.84 20.39 -0.66
N PHE A 23 11.73 21.24 -1.18
CA PHE A 23 12.26 21.11 -2.53
C PHE A 23 13.11 19.84 -2.67
N LEU A 24 13.96 19.53 -1.70
CA LEU A 24 14.76 18.30 -1.72
C LEU A 24 13.86 17.07 -1.67
N ASP A 25 12.92 17.00 -0.72
CA ASP A 25 11.99 15.87 -0.59
C ASP A 25 11.18 15.68 -1.89
N TYR A 26 10.71 16.77 -2.49
CA TYR A 26 10.01 16.73 -3.77
C TYR A 26 10.89 16.20 -4.91
N VAL A 27 12.15 16.64 -4.99
CA VAL A 27 13.10 16.14 -6.00
C VAL A 27 13.30 14.64 -5.81
N VAL A 28 13.59 14.17 -4.60
CA VAL A 28 13.76 12.74 -4.29
C VAL A 28 12.53 11.93 -4.68
N VAL A 29 11.35 12.41 -4.31
CA VAL A 29 10.08 11.76 -4.62
C VAL A 29 9.82 11.71 -6.13
N SER A 30 10.20 12.75 -6.86
CA SER A 30 10.02 12.86 -8.31
C SER A 30 11.12 12.19 -9.14
N MET A 31 12.24 11.81 -8.54
CA MET A 31 13.30 11.08 -9.24
C MET A 31 12.84 9.69 -9.65
N ARG A 32 13.27 9.27 -10.85
CA ARG A 32 13.16 7.88 -11.32
C ARG A 32 13.74 6.95 -10.25
N LYS A 33 13.08 5.84 -9.96
CA LYS A 33 13.54 4.82 -9.03
C LYS A 33 13.74 3.50 -9.75
N THR A 34 14.83 2.82 -9.49
CA THR A 34 15.11 1.50 -10.07
C THR A 34 15.59 0.56 -8.98
N GLY A 35 15.29 -0.72 -9.10
CA GLY A 35 15.76 -1.71 -8.15
C GLY A 35 15.60 -3.12 -8.67
N VAL A 36 15.85 -4.09 -7.80
CA VAL A 36 15.70 -5.51 -8.10
C VAL A 36 14.94 -6.19 -6.95
N VAL A 37 14.11 -7.16 -7.31
CA VAL A 37 13.47 -8.08 -6.36
C VAL A 37 14.18 -9.41 -6.43
N ILE A 38 14.57 -9.94 -5.28
CA ILE A 38 15.27 -11.21 -5.14
C ILE A 38 14.57 -12.12 -4.15
N ASP A 39 14.65 -13.42 -4.40
CA ASP A 39 14.27 -14.46 -3.45
C ASP A 39 15.36 -14.54 -2.37
N ASP A 40 14.98 -14.43 -1.10
CA ASP A 40 15.92 -14.31 0.01
C ASP A 40 16.71 -15.60 0.26
N GLU A 41 16.07 -16.76 0.05
CA GLU A 41 16.68 -18.07 0.26
C GLU A 41 17.71 -18.38 -0.82
N THR A 42 17.36 -18.13 -2.09
CA THR A 42 18.18 -18.52 -3.23
C THR A 42 19.08 -17.39 -3.75
N GLY A 43 18.83 -16.14 -3.34
CA GLY A 43 19.47 -14.94 -3.86
C GLY A 43 19.17 -14.66 -5.34
N LYS A 44 18.26 -15.41 -5.97
CA LYS A 44 17.97 -15.30 -7.40
C LYS A 44 16.97 -14.18 -7.68
N PRO A 45 17.05 -13.53 -8.85
CA PRO A 45 16.06 -12.53 -9.21
C PRO A 45 14.67 -13.12 -9.40
N MET A 46 13.64 -12.38 -9.00
CA MET A 46 12.24 -12.80 -9.09
C MET A 46 11.51 -12.06 -10.22
N PRO A 47 11.26 -12.70 -11.37
CA PRO A 47 10.51 -12.09 -12.44
C PRO A 47 9.01 -12.05 -12.12
N ASN A 48 8.29 -11.16 -12.79
CA ASN A 48 6.83 -11.04 -12.70
C ASN A 48 6.27 -10.67 -11.31
N VAL A 49 7.10 -10.17 -10.39
CA VAL A 49 6.66 -9.62 -9.11
C VAL A 49 6.04 -8.25 -9.34
N ILE A 50 4.86 -8.00 -8.76
CA ILE A 50 4.17 -6.71 -8.88
C ILE A 50 4.83 -5.74 -7.90
N VAL A 51 5.24 -4.58 -8.38
CA VAL A 51 5.89 -3.52 -7.59
C VAL A 51 4.93 -2.37 -7.44
N ILE A 52 4.68 -1.95 -6.20
CA ILE A 52 3.78 -0.85 -5.85
C ILE A 52 4.63 0.28 -5.27
N ALA A 53 4.73 1.38 -6.00
CA ALA A 53 5.33 2.61 -5.51
C ALA A 53 4.21 3.58 -5.13
N ALA A 54 4.34 4.21 -3.96
CA ALA A 54 3.40 5.23 -3.52
C ALA A 54 4.13 6.43 -2.94
N ALA A 55 3.59 7.62 -3.16
CA ALA A 55 3.98 8.84 -2.44
C ALA A 55 2.83 9.32 -1.57
N SER A 56 3.21 9.97 -0.48
CA SER A 56 2.29 10.74 0.34
C SER A 56 2.86 12.10 0.67
N HIS A 57 1.97 13.07 0.89
CA HIS A 57 2.33 14.30 1.59
C HIS A 57 1.71 14.24 2.98
N SER A 58 2.51 14.55 3.99
CA SER A 58 1.98 14.96 5.28
C SER A 58 1.89 16.49 5.32
N SER A 59 0.82 17.04 5.88
CA SER A 59 0.72 18.47 6.17
C SER A 59 0.54 18.68 7.66
N ALA A 60 1.29 19.62 8.25
CA ALA A 60 1.01 20.07 9.60
C ALA A 60 -0.30 20.88 9.58
N GLY A 61 -1.23 20.53 10.46
CA GLY A 61 -2.51 21.22 10.59
C GLY A 61 -2.33 22.72 10.86
N LEU A 62 -3.15 23.56 10.23
CA LEU A 62 -3.16 25.01 10.51
C LEU A 62 -4.23 25.28 11.57
N LEU A 63 -3.86 25.61 12.81
CA LEU A 63 -4.62 26.15 13.99
C LEU A 63 -6.04 25.59 14.31
N VAL A 64 -6.83 25.21 13.31
CA VAL A 64 -8.21 24.71 13.30
C VAL A 64 -8.42 23.52 12.34
N VAL A 65 -7.46 23.19 11.48
CA VAL A 65 -7.54 22.03 10.57
C VAL A 65 -6.60 20.93 11.06
N PRO A 66 -7.07 19.70 11.33
CA PRO A 66 -6.19 18.58 11.66
C PRO A 66 -5.22 18.32 10.50
N GLY A 67 -3.94 18.14 10.84
CA GLY A 67 -2.96 17.65 9.87
C GLY A 67 -3.28 16.21 9.44
N GLY A 68 -2.68 15.76 8.34
CA GLY A 68 -2.91 14.41 7.84
C GLY A 68 -1.94 14.00 6.74
N THR A 69 -1.88 12.69 6.50
CA THR A 69 -1.12 12.09 5.40
C THR A 69 -2.07 11.79 4.26
N ASN A 70 -1.86 12.43 3.12
CA ASN A 70 -2.66 12.25 1.92
C ASN A 70 -1.83 11.51 0.85
N PRO A 71 -2.36 10.44 0.23
CA PRO A 71 -1.69 9.81 -0.90
C PRO A 71 -1.62 10.82 -2.05
N LEU A 72 -0.42 11.05 -2.58
CA LEU A 72 -0.21 11.90 -3.75
C LEU A 72 -0.37 11.10 -5.04
N TYR A 73 0.32 9.96 -5.11
CA TYR A 73 0.41 9.13 -6.30
C TYR A 73 0.68 7.68 -5.96
N ARG A 74 0.22 6.80 -6.84
CA ARG A 74 0.48 5.36 -6.80
C ARG A 74 0.84 4.89 -8.21
N VAL A 75 1.98 4.25 -8.36
CA VAL A 75 2.43 3.59 -9.58
C VAL A 75 2.50 2.09 -9.29
N VAL A 76 1.92 1.29 -10.18
CA VAL A 76 2.07 -0.15 -10.13
C VAL A 76 2.80 -0.58 -11.39
N THR A 77 3.88 -1.33 -11.21
CA THR A 77 4.69 -1.91 -12.29
C THR A 77 4.98 -3.38 -11.97
N GLN A 78 5.78 -4.03 -12.78
CA GLN A 78 6.14 -5.43 -12.61
C GLN A 78 7.64 -5.62 -12.91
N THR A 79 8.26 -6.61 -12.25
CA THR A 79 9.65 -6.96 -12.51
C THR A 79 9.83 -7.69 -13.84
N ASP A 80 10.95 -7.39 -14.51
CA ASP A 80 11.36 -8.07 -15.75
C ASP A 80 11.92 -9.48 -15.51
N SER A 81 12.42 -10.14 -16.57
CA SER A 81 13.02 -11.49 -16.49
C SER A 81 14.25 -11.58 -15.56
N HIS A 82 14.85 -10.46 -15.20
CA HIS A 82 15.99 -10.34 -14.30
C HIS A 82 15.59 -9.76 -12.93
N GLY A 83 14.30 -9.76 -12.60
CA GLY A 83 13.77 -9.24 -11.34
C GLY A 83 13.88 -7.73 -11.18
N ARG A 84 14.22 -6.99 -12.25
CA ARG A 84 14.43 -5.54 -12.18
C ARG A 84 13.12 -4.79 -12.38
N PHE A 85 12.98 -3.65 -11.72
CA PHE A 85 11.86 -2.74 -11.91
C PHE A 85 12.32 -1.30 -12.12
N GLU A 86 11.44 -0.51 -12.73
CA GLU A 86 11.61 0.93 -12.91
C GLU A 86 10.31 1.65 -12.57
N ILE A 87 10.43 2.70 -11.76
CA ILE A 87 9.39 3.68 -11.50
C ILE A 87 9.78 4.99 -12.20
N PRO A 88 8.98 5.49 -13.14
CA PRO A 88 9.30 6.68 -13.90
C PRO A 88 9.32 7.94 -13.04
N ALA A 89 9.99 8.99 -13.52
CA ALA A 89 10.11 10.31 -12.87
C ALA A 89 8.83 11.18 -12.99
N SER A 90 7.68 10.59 -13.35
CA SER A 90 6.47 11.31 -13.76
C SER A 90 5.58 11.83 -12.62
N TRP A 91 6.14 12.10 -11.43
CA TRP A 91 5.35 12.43 -10.24
C TRP A 91 5.06 13.93 -10.25
N SER A 92 3.94 14.36 -10.84
CA SER A 92 3.80 15.75 -11.33
C SER A 92 2.84 16.66 -10.55
N ARG A 93 2.67 16.50 -9.23
CA ARG A 93 1.95 17.50 -8.40
C ARG A 93 2.83 17.91 -7.24
N PHE A 94 3.37 19.10 -7.35
CA PHE A 94 4.02 19.80 -6.25
C PHE A 94 2.99 20.65 -5.53
N HIS A 95 2.89 20.51 -4.21
CA HIS A 95 2.07 21.36 -3.35
C HIS A 95 3.00 22.13 -2.40
N LEU A 96 3.30 23.39 -2.73
CA LEU A 96 3.97 24.28 -1.78
C LEU A 96 3.06 24.49 -0.58
N ALA A 97 3.48 24.02 0.59
CA ALA A 97 2.82 24.41 1.82
C ALA A 97 3.38 25.76 2.29
N LEU A 98 2.59 26.48 3.07
CA LEU A 98 3.00 27.77 3.63
C LEU A 98 4.15 27.59 4.64
N PRO A 99 4.94 28.65 4.90
CA PRO A 99 5.90 28.64 6.00
C PRO A 99 5.26 28.14 7.29
N HIS A 100 5.99 27.30 8.06
CA HIS A 100 5.53 26.62 9.29
C HIS A 100 4.60 25.42 9.11
N GLN A 101 4.20 25.05 7.89
CA GLN A 101 3.40 23.84 7.65
C GLN A 101 4.23 22.57 7.44
N ASN A 102 5.58 22.69 7.42
CA ASN A 102 6.58 21.62 7.28
C ASN A 102 6.06 20.33 6.62
N PRO A 103 5.55 20.40 5.37
CA PRO A 103 5.04 19.21 4.72
C PRO A 103 6.23 18.29 4.45
N ARG A 104 6.07 17.00 4.75
CA ARG A 104 7.04 15.98 4.34
C ARG A 104 6.48 15.22 3.17
N TYR A 105 7.32 15.06 2.16
CA TYR A 105 7.01 14.19 1.04
C TYR A 105 7.73 12.87 1.26
N ASP A 106 6.94 11.83 1.48
CA ASP A 106 7.45 10.49 1.71
C ASP A 106 7.07 9.60 0.55
N TRP A 107 7.88 8.57 0.32
CA TRP A 107 7.59 7.55 -0.66
C TRP A 107 7.96 6.17 -0.14
N VAL A 108 7.20 5.19 -0.60
CA VAL A 108 7.41 3.78 -0.28
C VAL A 108 7.43 2.99 -1.58
N ILE A 109 8.22 1.92 -1.62
CA ILE A 109 8.16 0.90 -2.66
C ILE A 109 8.03 -0.45 -1.95
N THR A 110 6.90 -1.11 -2.19
CA THR A 110 6.64 -2.47 -1.74
C THR A 110 6.40 -3.38 -2.93
N VAL A 111 6.32 -4.68 -2.67
CA VAL A 111 6.14 -5.70 -3.69
C VAL A 111 5.05 -6.68 -3.30
N PHE A 112 4.32 -7.16 -4.30
CA PHE A 112 3.23 -8.09 -4.16
C PHE A 112 3.49 -9.32 -5.01
N HIS A 113 3.56 -10.47 -4.35
CA HIS A 113 3.51 -11.78 -4.97
C HIS A 113 2.86 -12.75 -3.99
N VAL A 114 1.75 -13.36 -4.38
CA VAL A 114 1.06 -14.34 -3.53
C VAL A 114 2.00 -15.52 -3.20
N GLY A 115 1.98 -15.95 -1.94
CA GLY A 115 2.87 -16.99 -1.41
C GLY A 115 4.23 -16.47 -0.93
N TYR A 116 4.52 -15.17 -1.05
CA TYR A 116 5.72 -14.54 -0.52
C TYR A 116 5.40 -13.36 0.40
N ALA A 117 6.34 -12.98 1.23
CA ALA A 117 6.34 -11.76 2.04
C ALA A 117 7.69 -11.04 1.91
N VAL A 118 7.72 -9.73 2.16
CA VAL A 118 8.94 -8.94 2.15
C VAL A 118 9.73 -9.20 3.43
N VAL A 119 11.05 -9.41 3.30
CA VAL A 119 11.93 -9.57 4.47
C VAL A 119 11.89 -8.30 5.33
N GLY A 120 11.65 -8.48 6.63
CA GLY A 120 11.46 -7.40 7.60
C GLY A 120 9.99 -7.14 7.96
N ASP A 121 9.05 -7.57 7.13
CA ASP A 121 7.64 -7.59 7.48
C ASP A 121 7.34 -8.70 8.50
N ARG A 122 6.24 -8.54 9.25
CA ARG A 122 5.73 -9.57 10.18
C ARG A 122 4.31 -9.94 9.80
N PRO A 123 4.14 -10.77 8.75
CA PRO A 123 2.83 -11.14 8.24
C PRO A 123 1.99 -11.97 9.24
N ASP A 124 2.63 -12.57 10.24
CA ASP A 124 2.06 -13.41 11.29
C ASP A 124 1.60 -12.63 12.54
N GLN A 125 1.97 -11.35 12.67
CA GLN A 125 1.68 -10.60 13.89
C GLN A 125 0.21 -10.19 13.94
N GLU A 126 -0.51 -10.64 14.98
CA GLU A 126 -1.90 -10.30 15.20
C GLU A 126 -2.07 -8.78 15.36
N LEU A 127 -3.01 -8.22 14.60
CA LEU A 127 -3.47 -6.85 14.79
C LEU A 127 -4.17 -6.77 16.15
N LEU A 128 -3.46 -6.26 17.16
CA LEU A 128 -4.06 -5.89 18.43
C LEU A 128 -5.04 -4.74 18.18
N HIS A 129 -6.32 -5.09 18.07
CA HIS A 129 -7.43 -4.14 18.14
C HIS A 129 -7.66 -3.78 19.60
N ALA A 130 -6.99 -2.73 20.07
CA ALA A 130 -7.46 -1.76 21.07
C ALA A 130 -6.27 -0.94 21.58
N GLY A 131 -6.13 0.29 21.08
CA GLY A 131 -5.23 1.30 21.65
C GLY A 131 -3.81 1.31 21.08
N TYR A 132 -3.60 2.16 20.07
CA TYR A 132 -2.34 2.90 19.84
C TYR A 132 -1.05 2.16 19.45
N SER A 133 -1.06 0.87 19.11
CA SER A 133 0.07 0.30 18.34
C SER A 133 -0.41 -0.59 17.20
N THR A 134 -0.74 0.02 16.05
CA THR A 134 -0.74 -0.72 14.79
C THR A 134 0.71 -1.07 14.48
N TYR A 135 1.09 -2.35 14.65
CA TYR A 135 2.28 -2.82 13.95
C TYR A 135 2.00 -2.68 12.46
N GLU A 136 2.74 -1.79 11.82
CA GLU A 136 2.70 -1.59 10.38
C GLU A 136 3.94 -2.27 9.81
N ASN A 137 3.72 -3.03 8.74
CA ASN A 137 4.81 -3.70 8.05
C ASN A 137 5.75 -2.63 7.50
N PRO A 138 7.06 -2.65 7.83
CA PRO A 138 7.99 -1.61 7.41
C PRO A 138 7.96 -1.39 5.89
N SER A 139 7.74 -2.43 5.10
CA SER A 139 7.66 -2.30 3.63
C SER A 139 6.52 -1.40 3.15
N LEU A 140 5.52 -1.11 3.99
CA LEU A 140 4.33 -0.33 3.65
C LEU A 140 4.42 1.14 4.10
N THR A 141 5.32 1.44 5.03
CA THR A 141 5.42 2.75 5.70
C THR A 141 6.77 3.40 5.50
N ASP A 142 7.82 2.59 5.41
CA ASP A 142 9.18 3.07 5.45
C ASP A 142 9.74 3.15 4.03
N MET A 143 10.49 4.22 3.77
CA MET A 143 11.27 4.33 2.55
C MET A 143 12.34 3.22 2.56
N PRO A 144 12.45 2.40 1.50
CA PRO A 144 13.46 1.36 1.45
C PRO A 144 14.88 1.97 1.47
N GLY A 145 15.85 1.16 1.87
CA GLY A 145 17.26 1.49 1.68
C GLY A 145 17.52 1.84 0.22
N HIS A 146 18.32 2.88 -0.01
CA HIS A 146 18.58 3.38 -1.35
C HIS A 146 19.88 4.19 -1.42
N SER A 147 20.38 4.38 -2.63
CA SER A 147 21.49 5.26 -2.95
C SER A 147 21.13 6.23 -4.07
N PHE A 148 21.68 7.44 -4.00
CA PHE A 148 21.49 8.46 -5.02
C PHE A 148 22.46 8.25 -6.17
N ARG A 149 21.91 8.15 -7.39
CA ARG A 149 22.65 8.31 -8.65
C ARG A 149 22.21 9.64 -9.28
N PHE A 150 23.11 10.30 -10.00
CA PHE A 150 22.85 11.63 -10.57
C PHE A 150 21.51 11.77 -11.32
N THR A 151 21.02 10.68 -11.94
CA THR A 151 19.80 10.67 -12.76
C THR A 151 18.64 9.87 -12.16
N HIS A 152 18.85 9.12 -11.09
CA HIS A 152 17.85 8.20 -10.51
C HIS A 152 18.23 7.79 -9.08
N ILE A 153 17.27 7.21 -8.37
CA ILE A 153 17.49 6.56 -7.08
C ILE A 153 17.59 5.05 -7.34
N GLU A 154 18.69 4.45 -6.87
CA GLU A 154 18.89 3.01 -6.88
C GLU A 154 18.43 2.45 -5.53
N VAL A 155 17.32 1.71 -5.55
CA VAL A 155 16.74 1.07 -4.37
C VAL A 155 17.51 -0.20 -4.07
N ASP A 156 17.84 -0.40 -2.79
CA ASP A 156 18.49 -1.62 -2.33
C ASP A 156 17.61 -2.85 -2.67
N PRO A 157 18.21 -4.04 -2.90
CA PRO A 157 17.44 -5.22 -3.29
C PRO A 157 16.29 -5.51 -2.32
N ILE A 158 15.06 -5.56 -2.84
CA ILE A 158 13.89 -5.95 -2.07
C ILE A 158 13.88 -7.47 -2.01
N ARG A 159 14.07 -8.01 -0.81
CA ARG A 159 14.13 -9.45 -0.56
C ARG A 159 12.74 -9.98 -0.23
N MET A 160 12.35 -11.08 -0.85
CA MET A 160 11.12 -11.79 -0.54
C MET A 160 11.40 -13.21 -0.09
N TYR A 161 10.63 -13.70 0.87
CA TYR A 161 10.71 -15.07 1.38
C TYR A 161 9.33 -15.73 1.35
N LYS A 162 9.28 -17.06 1.46
CA LYS A 162 8.02 -17.81 1.55
C LYS A 162 7.62 -17.97 3.03
N PRO A 163 6.65 -17.20 3.55
CA PRO A 163 6.21 -17.36 4.93
C PRO A 163 5.32 -18.60 5.09
N THR A 164 5.21 -19.10 6.32
CA THR A 164 4.16 -20.05 6.69
C THR A 164 3.00 -19.26 7.30
N LEU A 165 1.94 -19.02 6.53
CA LEU A 165 0.78 -18.22 6.96
C LEU A 165 -0.49 -19.07 7.00
N GLY A 166 -1.33 -18.82 8.00
CA GLY A 166 -2.72 -19.25 7.97
C GLY A 166 -3.60 -18.31 7.14
N LEU A 167 -4.88 -18.64 7.01
CA LEU A 167 -5.83 -17.88 6.18
C LEU A 167 -5.95 -16.44 6.66
N LYS A 168 -6.04 -16.25 7.98
CA LYS A 168 -6.18 -14.96 8.64
C LYS A 168 -4.98 -14.06 8.35
N GLU A 169 -3.78 -14.59 8.57
CA GLU A 169 -2.51 -13.88 8.40
C GLU A 169 -2.30 -13.51 6.93
N ALA A 170 -2.50 -14.48 6.02
CA ALA A 170 -2.40 -14.24 4.58
C ALA A 170 -3.40 -13.19 4.09
N ALA A 171 -4.66 -13.27 4.52
CA ALA A 171 -5.70 -12.31 4.16
C ALA A 171 -5.30 -10.90 4.55
N ILE A 172 -4.94 -10.69 5.81
CA ILE A 172 -4.57 -9.37 6.35
C ILE A 172 -3.32 -8.83 5.64
N TYR A 173 -2.29 -9.66 5.49
CA TYR A 173 -1.03 -9.25 4.88
C TYR A 173 -1.20 -8.79 3.43
N TYR A 174 -1.75 -9.66 2.56
CA TYR A 174 -1.88 -9.37 1.14
C TYR A 174 -2.86 -8.23 0.86
N SER A 175 -3.94 -8.13 1.65
CA SER A 175 -4.89 -7.01 1.60
C SER A 175 -4.18 -5.67 1.89
N ARG A 176 -3.33 -5.62 2.93
CA ARG A 176 -2.56 -4.42 3.27
C ARG A 176 -1.57 -4.03 2.18
N VAL A 177 -0.75 -4.97 1.70
CA VAL A 177 0.22 -4.72 0.63
C VAL A 177 -0.48 -4.17 -0.63
N ARG A 178 -1.60 -4.78 -1.04
CA ARG A 178 -2.38 -4.32 -2.21
C ARG A 178 -2.92 -2.90 -2.05
N ARG A 179 -3.26 -2.48 -0.82
CA ARG A 179 -3.83 -1.16 -0.50
C ARG A 179 -2.79 -0.04 -0.41
N THR A 180 -1.50 -0.33 -0.45
CA THR A 180 -0.43 0.68 -0.39
C THR A 180 -0.67 1.80 -1.40
N GLY A 181 -0.63 3.04 -0.93
CA GLY A 181 -0.88 4.24 -1.73
C GLY A 181 -2.35 4.57 -2.01
N GLY A 182 -3.30 3.94 -1.32
CA GLY A 182 -4.71 4.33 -1.39
C GLY A 182 -5.42 3.92 -2.69
N ARG A 183 -5.27 2.66 -3.10
CA ARG A 183 -5.92 2.13 -4.31
C ARG A 183 -7.46 2.28 -4.27
N SER A 184 -8.05 2.75 -5.37
CA SER A 184 -9.50 2.71 -5.58
C SER A 184 -10.01 1.27 -5.69
N PRO A 185 -11.08 0.89 -4.94
CA PRO A 185 -11.78 -0.40 -5.10
C PRO A 185 -12.16 -0.74 -6.54
N ASN A 186 -12.33 0.27 -7.40
CA ASN A 186 -12.83 0.15 -8.76
C ASN A 186 -11.71 0.16 -9.81
N SER A 187 -10.45 0.09 -9.39
CA SER A 187 -9.33 0.13 -10.32
C SER A 187 -9.43 -1.01 -11.35
N LYS A 188 -9.37 -0.63 -12.63
CA LYS A 188 -9.30 -1.54 -13.79
C LYS A 188 -7.91 -1.60 -14.40
N GLU A 189 -6.91 -1.06 -13.70
CA GLU A 189 -5.52 -1.14 -14.13
C GLU A 189 -5.08 -2.62 -14.19
N PRO A 190 -4.42 -3.08 -15.28
CA PRO A 190 -4.11 -4.50 -15.47
C PRO A 190 -3.38 -5.17 -14.29
N LEU A 191 -2.46 -4.44 -13.64
CA LEU A 191 -1.71 -4.97 -12.50
C LEU A 191 -2.53 -4.98 -11.20
N ASP A 192 -3.49 -4.08 -11.03
CA ASP A 192 -4.44 -4.17 -9.92
C ASP A 192 -5.39 -5.36 -10.11
N GLU A 193 -5.80 -5.65 -11.34
CA GLU A 193 -6.54 -6.87 -11.67
C GLU A 193 -5.69 -8.13 -11.47
N ALA A 194 -4.40 -8.10 -11.82
CA ALA A 194 -3.48 -9.21 -11.61
C ALA A 194 -3.31 -9.54 -10.12
N MET A 195 -3.09 -8.53 -9.26
CA MET A 195 -3.05 -8.73 -7.81
C MET A 195 -4.35 -9.35 -7.28
N ARG A 196 -5.49 -8.84 -7.76
CA ARG A 196 -6.82 -9.33 -7.39
C ARG A 196 -7.00 -10.79 -7.77
N ARG A 197 -6.64 -11.17 -9.00
CA ARG A 197 -6.70 -12.56 -9.50
C ARG A 197 -5.75 -13.47 -8.73
N GLN A 198 -4.53 -13.04 -8.44
CA GLN A 198 -3.59 -13.82 -7.63
C GLN A 198 -4.16 -14.11 -6.23
N GLY A 199 -4.70 -13.09 -5.55
CA GLY A 199 -5.32 -13.29 -4.24
C GLY A 199 -6.63 -14.09 -4.30
N TYR A 200 -7.44 -13.91 -5.35
CA TYR A 200 -8.63 -14.73 -5.60
C TYR A 200 -8.27 -16.22 -5.66
N ASN A 201 -7.25 -16.55 -6.45
CA ASN A 201 -6.78 -17.93 -6.62
C ASN A 201 -6.23 -18.54 -5.33
N LEU A 202 -5.74 -17.73 -4.40
CA LEU A 202 -5.34 -18.18 -3.06
C LEU A 202 -6.55 -18.38 -2.15
N PHE A 203 -7.40 -17.35 -2.03
CA PHE A 203 -8.42 -17.30 -0.99
C PHE A 203 -9.71 -18.05 -1.34
N ALA A 204 -10.12 -18.08 -2.61
CA ALA A 204 -11.36 -18.74 -2.99
C ALA A 204 -11.35 -20.24 -2.69
N PRO A 205 -10.34 -21.03 -3.08
CA PRO A 205 -10.27 -22.44 -2.71
C PRO A 205 -10.19 -22.65 -1.20
N TRP A 206 -9.43 -21.81 -0.50
CA TRP A 206 -9.23 -21.95 0.94
C TRP A 206 -10.53 -21.72 1.72
N VAL A 207 -11.24 -20.61 1.45
CA VAL A 207 -12.48 -20.25 2.13
C VAL A 207 -13.62 -21.21 1.77
N CYS A 208 -13.75 -21.56 0.49
CA CYS A 208 -14.78 -22.50 0.05
C CYS A 208 -14.55 -23.95 0.50
N GLY A 209 -13.33 -24.28 0.97
CA GLY A 209 -13.00 -25.56 1.57
C GLY A 209 -13.21 -25.66 3.09
N LEU A 210 -13.55 -24.55 3.75
CA LEU A 210 -13.87 -24.55 5.19
C LEU A 210 -15.27 -25.15 5.45
N ASP A 211 -15.53 -25.56 6.70
CA ASP A 211 -16.90 -25.84 7.14
C ASP A 211 -17.77 -24.58 6.87
N PRO A 212 -18.89 -24.68 6.12
CA PRO A 212 -19.73 -23.53 5.81
C PRO A 212 -20.22 -22.75 7.02
N ASN A 213 -20.30 -23.38 8.20
CA ASN A 213 -20.70 -22.76 9.45
C ASN A 213 -19.52 -22.21 10.27
N MET A 214 -18.28 -22.45 9.85
CA MET A 214 -17.10 -21.86 10.50
C MET A 214 -17.18 -20.34 10.44
N GLU A 215 -16.92 -19.69 11.57
CA GLU A 215 -16.92 -18.25 11.66
C GLU A 215 -15.59 -17.64 11.19
N ILE A 216 -15.69 -16.64 10.32
CA ILE A 216 -14.57 -15.80 9.89
C ILE A 216 -14.74 -14.42 10.53
N GLY A 217 -13.77 -13.99 11.34
CA GLY A 217 -13.81 -12.69 11.99
C GLY A 217 -13.80 -11.50 11.01
N SER A 218 -14.17 -10.30 11.50
CA SER A 218 -14.31 -9.11 10.67
C SER A 218 -13.06 -8.74 9.84
N PRO A 219 -11.84 -8.63 10.42
CA PRO A 219 -10.68 -8.18 9.63
C PRO A 219 -10.26 -9.17 8.51
N PRO A 220 -10.21 -10.49 8.74
CA PRO A 220 -9.96 -11.47 7.66
C PRO A 220 -11.03 -11.45 6.59
N ARG A 221 -12.32 -11.39 6.96
CA ARG A 221 -13.43 -11.34 6.01
C ARG A 221 -13.30 -10.16 5.05
N GLY A 222 -13.14 -8.94 5.59
CA GLY A 222 -12.98 -7.73 4.77
C GLY A 222 -11.72 -7.77 3.90
N SER A 223 -10.66 -8.41 4.39
CA SER A 223 -9.40 -8.56 3.66
C SER A 223 -9.49 -9.58 2.52
N ILE A 224 -10.20 -10.71 2.73
CA ILE A 224 -10.46 -11.72 1.70
C ILE A 224 -11.31 -11.13 0.58
N LEU A 225 -12.38 -10.42 0.92
CA LEU A 225 -13.38 -9.98 -0.06
C LEU A 225 -12.87 -8.86 -0.98
N GLN A 226 -11.81 -8.14 -0.57
CA GLN A 226 -11.07 -7.25 -1.48
C GLN A 226 -10.48 -7.97 -2.70
N PHE A 227 -10.31 -9.29 -2.65
CA PHE A 227 -9.81 -10.11 -3.76
C PHE A 227 -10.93 -10.72 -4.61
N ALA A 228 -12.21 -10.40 -4.36
CA ALA A 228 -13.30 -10.85 -5.21
C ALA A 228 -13.12 -10.37 -6.66
N LEU A 229 -13.54 -11.19 -7.63
CA LEU A 229 -13.51 -10.84 -9.05
C LEU A 229 -14.38 -9.62 -9.40
N ASP A 230 -15.28 -9.23 -8.50
CA ASP A 230 -15.95 -7.93 -8.49
C ASP A 230 -15.92 -7.41 -7.04
N GLU A 231 -14.97 -6.53 -6.76
CA GLU A 231 -14.74 -6.02 -5.41
C GLU A 231 -15.90 -5.14 -4.95
N LEU A 232 -16.44 -4.28 -5.81
CA LEU A 232 -17.58 -3.42 -5.49
C LEU A 232 -18.81 -4.23 -5.11
N LYS A 233 -19.17 -5.18 -5.98
CA LYS A 233 -20.31 -6.05 -5.75
C LYS A 233 -20.13 -6.85 -4.47
N SER A 234 -18.90 -7.24 -4.12
CA SER A 234 -18.62 -7.89 -2.85
C SER A 234 -18.86 -6.96 -1.66
N ILE A 235 -18.43 -5.69 -1.73
CA ILE A 235 -18.64 -4.68 -0.69
C ILE A 235 -20.13 -4.41 -0.49
N GLU A 236 -20.88 -4.26 -1.58
CA GLU A 236 -22.34 -4.07 -1.57
C GLU A 236 -23.04 -5.25 -0.89
N LYS A 237 -22.71 -6.49 -1.30
CA LYS A 237 -23.29 -7.71 -0.69
C LYS A 237 -22.99 -7.81 0.81
N ILE A 238 -21.77 -7.48 1.25
CA ILE A 238 -21.43 -7.46 2.68
C ILE A 238 -22.24 -6.39 3.40
N ALA A 239 -22.37 -5.20 2.83
CA ALA A 239 -23.13 -4.10 3.44
C ALA A 239 -24.60 -4.49 3.60
N GLU A 240 -25.23 -5.00 2.55
CA GLU A 240 -26.62 -5.51 2.59
C GLU A 240 -26.82 -6.57 3.67
N GLN A 241 -25.87 -7.50 3.79
CA GLN A 241 -25.93 -8.56 4.79
C GLN A 241 -25.76 -8.02 6.21
N SER A 242 -24.83 -7.09 6.41
CA SER A 242 -24.57 -6.46 7.72
C SER A 242 -25.83 -5.71 8.21
N VAL A 243 -26.51 -4.99 7.31
CA VAL A 243 -27.79 -4.33 7.62
C VAL A 243 -28.86 -5.34 8.03
N LYS A 244 -28.98 -6.48 7.31
CA LYS A 244 -29.93 -7.55 7.67
C LYS A 244 -29.66 -8.16 9.04
N GLU A 245 -28.40 -8.19 9.46
CA GLU A 245 -27.96 -8.70 10.77
C GLU A 245 -28.05 -7.64 11.89
N GLY A 246 -28.54 -6.44 11.59
CA GLY A 246 -28.70 -5.36 12.57
C GLY A 246 -27.44 -4.53 12.82
N PHE A 247 -26.41 -4.68 11.98
CA PHE A 247 -25.18 -3.89 12.03
C PHE A 247 -25.23 -2.78 10.96
N PRO A 248 -25.41 -1.51 11.33
CA PRO A 248 -25.56 -0.41 10.36
C PRO A 248 -24.28 -0.11 9.57
N HIS A 249 -23.11 -0.60 10.02
CA HIS A 249 -21.88 -0.57 9.24
C HIS A 249 -21.22 -1.95 9.24
N SER A 250 -20.77 -2.37 8.05
CA SER A 250 -20.19 -3.69 7.83
C SER A 250 -18.93 -3.95 8.65
N GLU A 251 -18.17 -2.90 8.96
CA GLU A 251 -16.94 -2.97 9.76
C GLU A 251 -17.19 -3.48 11.19
N PHE A 252 -18.41 -3.30 11.73
CA PHE A 252 -18.79 -3.69 13.09
C PHE A 252 -19.43 -5.09 13.19
N ALA A 253 -19.69 -5.77 12.08
CA ALA A 253 -20.20 -7.15 12.13
C ALA A 253 -19.10 -8.09 12.66
N PRO A 254 -19.30 -8.76 13.82
CA PRO A 254 -18.21 -9.40 14.57
C PRO A 254 -17.61 -10.63 13.85
N SER A 255 -18.44 -11.44 13.20
CA SER A 255 -18.02 -12.61 12.44
C SER A 255 -19.04 -12.93 11.33
N THR A 256 -18.62 -13.72 10.33
CA THR A 256 -19.47 -14.15 9.21
C THR A 256 -19.16 -15.59 8.86
N LYS A 257 -20.19 -16.37 8.53
CA LYS A 257 -20.02 -17.78 8.13
C LYS A 257 -19.19 -17.93 6.86
N ALA A 258 -18.27 -18.89 6.84
CA ALA A 258 -17.39 -19.17 5.71
C ALA A 258 -18.15 -19.46 4.41
N GLY A 259 -19.29 -20.17 4.50
CA GLY A 259 -20.15 -20.43 3.34
C GLY A 259 -20.66 -19.14 2.67
N MET A 260 -20.96 -18.11 3.46
CA MET A 260 -21.39 -16.81 2.91
C MET A 260 -20.22 -16.04 2.31
N VAL A 261 -19.04 -16.07 2.95
CA VAL A 261 -17.83 -15.46 2.38
C VAL A 261 -17.48 -16.13 1.04
N CYS A 262 -17.54 -17.46 0.97
CA CYS A 262 -17.37 -18.21 -0.28
C CYS A 262 -18.41 -17.78 -1.34
N ALA A 263 -19.69 -17.70 -0.97
CA ALA A 263 -20.75 -17.26 -1.87
C ALA A 263 -20.50 -15.84 -2.42
N ILE A 264 -20.10 -14.89 -1.57
CA ILE A 264 -19.81 -13.51 -2.00
C ILE A 264 -18.59 -13.49 -2.91
N LEU A 265 -17.49 -14.14 -2.49
CA LEU A 265 -16.22 -14.15 -3.20
C LEU A 265 -16.36 -14.77 -4.61
N THR A 266 -17.17 -15.83 -4.74
CA THR A 266 -17.37 -16.59 -5.98
C THR A 266 -18.57 -16.11 -6.82
N ASP A 267 -19.19 -14.99 -6.42
CA ASP A 267 -20.42 -14.45 -7.01
C ASP A 267 -21.60 -15.45 -7.07
N GLY A 268 -21.74 -16.24 -6.00
CA GLY A 268 -22.86 -17.19 -5.80
C GLY A 268 -22.60 -18.59 -6.33
N ARG A 269 -21.46 -18.84 -6.99
CA ARG A 269 -21.10 -20.18 -7.48
C ARG A 269 -20.82 -21.19 -6.35
N ASN A 270 -20.50 -20.69 -5.15
CA ASN A 270 -20.09 -21.50 -3.99
C ASN A 270 -18.91 -22.44 -4.26
N THR A 271 -18.19 -22.18 -5.35
CA THR A 271 -17.07 -22.94 -5.87
C THR A 271 -16.14 -21.95 -6.59
N PRO A 272 -14.80 -22.11 -6.49
CA PRO A 272 -13.83 -21.23 -7.15
C PRO A 272 -14.02 -21.13 -8.68
#